data_AF-A0A0A7LEW5-F1
#
_entry.id   AF-A0A0A7LEW5-F1
#
_cell.length_a   1.000
_cell.length_b   1.000
_cell.length_c   1.000
_cell.angle_alpha   90.00
_cell.angle_beta   90.00
_cell.angle_gamma   90.00
#
_symmetry.space_group_name_H-M   'P 1'
#
loop_
_entity.id
_entity.type
_entity.pdbx_description
1 polymer ?
#
loop_
_entity_poly.entity_id
_entity_poly.type
_entity_poly.pdbx_seq_one_letter_code
_entity_poly.pdbx_strand_id
1 'polypeptide(L)'
;MSGKRKAAIAFIIIVAIGAAGYLYIHSDYYGDAGPHDITVKINYPDAGILSTTFGHVEHGDLFSVTVEPNNNGYTFVGWFEGNTKRSTLKTYVFLPKSDTTLTAWFSLDHDASFTATPDVANYPSTVTVTSYRNVEISQRSWVVTDEFTGMELLNTATDGGGDSSFSLSIDTASLLSITQSITYTDGETSTYTSLKVVDDLIMKHFEWRFREDSLYSPITDIFSINNGSIKWDVQLSQTWYNNALNSPLPRDGTIADDKMGNFVTSDDPVIKQMAYELSMFTSKMNDIDRVNCVLKFVQQCFPYQYDIDGKGVIDYYKLPAETLWEGKGDCEDHAFLFASLIKAMGYDVVLYGVEFYDQNNVLISEHMAAGVAVPGGTGYFTTIDGVNYYYCEATFETSVTWYNDANVGYLPTGYVVVKTFAV
;
A
#
# COMPACT_ATOMS: atom_id res chain seq x y z
N MET A 1 12.98 81.53 -39.16
CA MET A 1 13.66 80.22 -39.06
C MET A 1 13.33 79.68 -37.67
N SER A 2 12.47 78.66 -37.57
CA SER A 2 12.87 77.28 -37.23
C SER A 2 13.62 77.21 -35.89
N GLY A 3 13.21 76.48 -34.85
CA GLY A 3 12.23 75.40 -34.76
C GLY A 3 12.40 74.68 -33.41
N LYS A 4 11.38 73.89 -33.08
CA LYS A 4 11.27 72.82 -32.07
C LYS A 4 12.57 72.28 -31.47
N ARG A 5 12.54 71.89 -30.18
CA ARG A 5 12.70 70.47 -29.76
C ARG A 5 12.47 70.25 -28.25
N LYS A 6 11.55 69.32 -27.98
CA LYS A 6 11.54 68.44 -26.80
C LYS A 6 12.81 67.58 -26.80
N ALA A 7 13.38 67.32 -25.63
CA ALA A 7 14.16 66.12 -25.29
C ALA A 7 14.47 66.17 -23.79
N ALA A 8 14.61 65.09 -23.04
CA ALA A 8 14.21 63.71 -23.13
C ALA A 8 14.58 63.13 -21.75
N ILE A 9 13.81 62.14 -21.30
CA ILE A 9 14.06 61.33 -20.11
C ILE A 9 15.47 60.72 -20.17
N ALA A 10 16.20 60.74 -19.05
CA ALA A 10 17.31 59.84 -18.80
C ALA A 10 17.14 59.20 -17.43
N PHE A 11 16.59 57.99 -17.45
CA PHE A 11 16.70 57.00 -16.37
C PHE A 11 18.16 56.54 -16.32
N ILE A 12 18.83 56.66 -15.17
CA ILE A 12 20.04 55.89 -14.88
C ILE A 12 19.89 55.34 -13.46
N ILE A 13 19.71 54.02 -13.40
CA ILE A 13 20.06 53.19 -12.24
C ILE A 13 21.49 52.73 -12.50
N ILE A 14 22.39 52.90 -11.52
CA ILE A 14 23.38 51.89 -11.07
C ILE A 14 24.00 52.34 -9.74
N VAL A 15 24.25 51.32 -8.93
CA VAL A 15 24.61 51.25 -7.52
C VAL A 15 26.13 51.42 -7.28
N ALA A 16 26.45 51.97 -6.09
CA ALA A 16 27.63 51.74 -5.23
C ALA A 16 28.93 52.57 -5.33
N ILE A 17 29.15 53.29 -4.20
CA ILE A 17 30.38 53.56 -3.44
C ILE A 17 31.22 54.82 -3.80
N GLY A 18 31.10 55.82 -2.92
CA GLY A 18 32.25 56.48 -2.29
C GLY A 18 32.85 57.73 -2.95
N ALA A 19 32.22 58.89 -2.77
CA ALA A 19 32.91 60.18 -2.55
C ALA A 19 31.86 61.29 -2.32
N ALA A 20 32.13 62.16 -1.34
CA ALA A 20 31.27 63.27 -0.95
C ALA A 20 30.93 64.19 -2.14
N GLY A 21 29.63 64.33 -2.41
CA GLY A 21 29.06 65.31 -3.32
C GLY A 21 27.68 65.69 -2.81
N TYR A 22 27.61 66.80 -2.08
CA TYR A 22 26.35 67.46 -1.73
C TYR A 22 25.61 67.82 -3.02
N LEU A 23 24.59 67.06 -3.39
CA LEU A 23 23.66 67.42 -4.46
C LEU A 23 22.47 68.12 -3.81
N TYR A 24 22.49 69.45 -3.83
CA TYR A 24 21.36 70.30 -3.47
C TYR A 24 20.24 70.10 -4.50
N ILE A 25 19.29 69.23 -4.18
CA ILE A 25 18.00 69.16 -4.89
C ILE A 25 17.07 70.20 -4.23
N HIS A 26 16.48 71.03 -5.08
CA HIS A 26 15.58 72.13 -4.74
C HIS A 26 14.55 71.70 -3.69
N SER A 27 14.56 72.38 -2.54
CA SER A 27 13.53 72.29 -1.52
C SER A 27 12.25 72.93 -2.06
N ASP A 28 11.40 72.13 -2.67
CA ASP A 28 9.98 72.45 -2.69
C ASP A 28 9.50 72.38 -1.23
N TYR A 29 8.94 73.50 -0.78
CA TYR A 29 8.42 73.73 0.56
C TYR A 29 7.29 72.75 0.87
N TYR A 30 7.63 71.58 1.42
CA TYR A 30 6.70 70.71 2.14
C TYR A 30 6.64 71.23 3.58
N GLY A 31 5.51 71.84 3.95
CA GLY A 31 5.30 72.32 5.31
C GLY A 31 5.39 71.18 6.32
N ASP A 32 6.17 71.40 7.39
CA ASP A 32 6.04 70.83 8.74
C ASP A 32 5.54 69.38 8.86
N ALA A 33 6.04 68.48 8.01
CA ALA A 33 5.81 67.05 8.18
C ALA A 33 6.90 66.52 9.12
N GLY A 34 6.54 66.30 10.38
CA GLY A 34 7.40 65.66 11.37
C GLY A 34 7.73 64.20 11.01
N PRO A 35 8.66 63.57 11.74
CA PRO A 35 9.02 62.18 11.52
C PRO A 35 7.83 61.23 11.71
N HIS A 36 7.94 60.03 11.17
CA HIS A 36 6.91 59.01 11.23
C HIS A 36 7.35 57.81 12.07
N ASP A 37 6.48 57.39 12.99
CA ASP A 37 6.67 56.19 13.80
C ASP A 37 6.08 54.96 13.10
N ILE A 38 6.90 53.91 12.98
CA ILE A 38 6.52 52.65 12.36
C ILE A 38 6.49 51.57 13.45
N THR A 39 5.33 50.96 13.64
CA THR A 39 5.17 49.77 14.49
C THR A 39 5.04 48.54 13.61
N VAL A 40 5.78 47.48 13.92
CA VAL A 40 5.74 46.22 13.18
C VAL A 40 5.30 45.09 14.11
N LYS A 41 4.29 44.33 13.68
CA LYS A 41 3.70 43.21 14.40
C LYS A 41 3.72 41.93 13.55
N ILE A 42 3.52 40.79 14.20
CA ILE A 42 3.25 39.50 13.57
C ILE A 42 1.95 38.95 14.16
N ASN A 43 1.09 38.32 13.36
CA ASN A 43 -0.20 37.82 13.83
C ASN A 43 -0.07 36.53 14.66
N TYR A 44 0.92 35.70 14.35
CA TYR A 44 1.29 34.53 15.15
C TYR A 44 2.73 34.71 15.66
N PRO A 45 2.97 34.80 16.98
CA PRO A 45 4.30 35.05 17.53
C PRO A 45 5.38 34.07 17.06
N ASP A 46 5.02 32.81 16.82
CA ASP A 46 5.96 31.74 16.44
C ASP A 46 6.11 31.56 14.91
N ALA A 47 5.37 32.33 14.10
CA ALA A 47 5.35 32.16 12.64
C ALA A 47 6.56 32.77 11.93
N GLY A 48 7.39 33.56 12.61
CA GLY A 48 8.61 34.10 12.03
C GLY A 48 9.27 35.16 12.88
N ILE A 49 10.47 35.58 12.47
CA ILE A 49 11.28 36.57 13.16
C ILE A 49 11.27 37.87 12.34
N LEU A 50 10.90 38.98 12.98
CA LEU A 50 10.93 40.31 12.37
C LEU A 50 12.33 40.94 12.53
N SER A 51 12.83 41.61 11.49
CA SER A 51 14.11 42.34 11.55
C SER A 51 14.06 43.54 12.50
N THR A 52 12.87 44.10 12.73
CA THR A 52 12.60 45.12 13.74
C THR A 52 11.11 45.11 14.11
N THR A 53 10.78 45.54 15.33
CA THR A 53 9.40 45.75 15.79
C THR A 53 9.01 47.23 15.84
N PHE A 54 9.98 48.14 15.68
CA PHE A 54 9.76 49.59 15.71
C PHE A 54 10.76 50.34 14.82
N GLY A 55 10.37 51.50 14.30
CA GLY A 55 11.25 52.40 13.58
C GLY A 55 10.79 53.85 13.68
N HIS A 56 11.73 54.77 13.73
CA HIS A 56 11.50 56.21 13.64
C HIS A 56 12.14 56.71 12.34
N VAL A 57 11.35 57.30 11.44
CA VAL A 57 11.77 57.59 10.07
C VAL A 57 11.51 59.06 9.76
N GLU A 58 12.56 59.79 9.40
CA GLU A 58 12.44 61.19 9.00
C GLU A 58 11.58 61.33 7.73
N HIS A 59 10.89 62.46 7.60
CA HIS A 59 10.04 62.70 6.45
C HIS A 59 10.85 62.69 5.14
N GLY A 60 10.50 61.79 4.22
CA GLY A 60 11.20 61.62 2.94
C GLY A 60 12.13 60.40 2.89
N ASP A 61 12.42 59.76 4.02
CA ASP A 61 13.31 58.59 4.09
C ASP A 61 12.57 57.25 3.89
N LEU A 62 13.27 56.26 3.34
CA LEU A 62 12.74 54.91 3.17
C LEU A 62 12.85 54.10 4.46
N PHE A 63 11.81 53.34 4.77
CA PHE A 63 11.82 52.30 5.78
C PHE A 63 11.95 50.93 5.12
N SER A 64 12.75 50.04 5.72
CA SER A 64 12.93 48.66 5.28
C SER A 64 12.67 47.71 6.43
N VAL A 65 11.82 46.72 6.21
CA VAL A 65 11.54 45.65 7.17
C VAL A 65 11.56 44.29 6.48
N THR A 66 12.11 43.29 7.15
CA THR A 66 12.16 41.90 6.68
C THR A 66 11.53 40.99 7.71
N VAL A 67 10.82 39.97 7.25
CA VAL A 67 10.42 38.83 8.07
C VAL A 67 11.15 37.59 7.57
N GLU A 68 11.68 36.79 8.50
CA GLU A 68 12.18 35.45 8.24
C GLU A 68 11.12 34.44 8.70
N PRO A 69 10.33 33.86 7.77
CA PRO A 69 9.30 32.88 8.09
C PRO A 69 9.85 31.64 8.79
N ASN A 70 9.15 31.22 9.84
CA ASN A 70 9.22 29.87 10.36
C ASN A 70 8.17 29.01 9.65
N ASN A 71 8.58 28.21 8.67
CA ASN A 71 7.66 27.41 7.84
C ASN A 71 7.12 26.15 8.56
N ASN A 72 7.15 26.13 9.88
CA ASN A 72 6.58 25.05 10.69
C ASN A 72 5.11 25.32 11.01
N GLY A 73 4.25 25.11 10.01
CA GLY A 73 2.79 25.22 10.12
C GLY A 73 2.26 26.60 9.78
N TYR A 74 3.09 27.46 9.20
CA TYR A 74 2.72 28.80 8.81
C TYR A 74 3.19 29.13 7.40
N THR A 75 2.34 29.84 6.66
CA THR A 75 2.66 30.35 5.34
C THR A 75 2.58 31.88 5.33
N PHE A 76 3.67 32.54 4.94
CA PHE A 76 3.70 34.01 4.86
C PHE A 76 2.80 34.51 3.71
N VAL A 77 1.80 35.33 4.05
CA VAL A 77 0.82 35.86 3.09
C VAL A 77 1.23 37.25 2.58
N GLY A 78 1.88 38.05 3.43
CA GLY A 78 2.33 39.39 3.10
C GLY A 78 2.33 40.37 4.27
N TRP A 79 2.77 41.58 3.99
CA TRP A 79 2.69 42.73 4.89
C TRP A 79 1.35 43.44 4.72
N PHE A 80 0.68 43.73 5.83
CA PHE A 80 -0.62 44.39 5.85
C PHE A 80 -0.58 45.65 6.70
N GLU A 81 -1.33 46.66 6.27
CA GLU A 81 -1.65 47.85 7.06
C GLU A 81 -3.18 47.85 7.25
N GLY A 82 -3.61 47.57 8.47
CA GLY A 82 -5.00 47.16 8.71
C GLY A 82 -5.37 45.95 7.83
N ASN A 83 -6.41 46.09 7.02
CA ASN A 83 -6.87 45.03 6.10
C ASN A 83 -6.25 45.13 4.69
N THR A 84 -5.41 46.15 4.44
CA THR A 84 -4.85 46.38 3.10
C THR A 84 -3.50 45.69 2.97
N LYS A 85 -3.38 44.73 2.05
CA LYS A 85 -2.10 44.09 1.70
C LYS A 85 -1.20 45.12 1.01
N ARG A 86 0.00 45.33 1.55
CA ARG A 86 1.00 46.28 1.06
C ARG A 86 2.10 45.60 0.24
N SER A 87 2.50 44.39 0.61
CA SER A 87 3.54 43.64 -0.09
C SER A 87 3.40 42.14 0.14
N THR A 88 3.81 41.32 -0.84
CA THR A 88 3.98 39.87 -0.71
C THR A 88 5.46 39.47 -0.56
N LEU A 89 6.38 40.42 -0.69
CA LEU A 89 7.81 40.18 -0.51
C LEU A 89 8.15 40.11 0.97
N LYS A 90 9.04 39.18 1.34
CA LYS A 90 9.54 39.03 2.73
C LYS A 90 10.19 40.31 3.23
N THR A 91 10.98 40.97 2.37
CA THR A 91 11.50 42.32 2.61
C THR A 91 10.59 43.34 1.94
N TYR A 92 10.10 44.29 2.72
CA TYR A 92 9.30 45.40 2.24
C TYR A 92 10.02 46.72 2.50
N VAL A 93 10.28 47.46 1.43
CA VAL A 93 10.89 48.79 1.45
C VAL A 93 9.88 49.80 0.93
N PHE A 94 9.59 50.85 1.69
CA PHE A 94 8.62 51.86 1.31
C PHE A 94 8.92 53.22 1.94
N LEU A 95 8.27 54.26 1.41
CA LEU A 95 8.31 55.63 1.94
C LEU A 95 7.08 55.85 2.84
N PRO A 96 7.22 55.95 4.17
CA PRO A 96 6.10 56.27 5.04
C PRO A 96 5.58 57.69 4.77
N LYS A 97 4.25 57.85 4.77
CA LYS A 97 3.58 59.15 4.61
C LYS A 97 2.92 59.64 5.91
N SER A 98 2.87 58.78 6.90
CA SER A 98 2.30 58.98 8.23
C SER A 98 2.80 57.85 9.13
N ASP A 99 2.53 57.96 10.43
CA ASP A 99 2.68 56.84 11.35
C ASP A 99 1.96 55.62 10.80
N THR A 100 2.62 54.46 10.84
CA THR A 100 2.15 53.24 10.17
C THR A 100 2.28 52.06 11.12
N THR A 101 1.24 51.24 11.21
CA THR A 101 1.33 49.91 11.82
C THR A 101 1.28 48.86 10.72
N LEU A 102 2.37 48.11 10.56
CA LEU A 102 2.47 46.97 9.67
C LEU A 102 2.35 45.66 10.44
N THR A 103 1.61 44.73 9.88
CA THR A 103 1.53 43.35 10.38
C THR A 103 2.09 42.41 9.31
N ALA A 104 3.11 41.62 9.65
CA ALA A 104 3.45 40.42 8.89
C ALA A 104 2.34 39.41 9.12
N TRP A 105 1.56 39.12 8.09
CA TRP A 105 0.43 38.20 8.16
C TRP A 105 0.83 36.83 7.65
N PHE A 106 0.57 35.81 8.47
CA PHE A 106 0.72 34.41 8.14
C PHE A 106 -0.65 33.71 8.16
N SER A 107 -0.85 32.76 7.26
CA SER A 107 -1.92 31.77 7.38
C SER A 107 -1.41 30.55 8.14
N LEU A 108 -2.28 29.93 8.91
CA LEU A 108 -2.04 28.65 9.56
C LEU A 108 -2.24 27.51 8.55
N ASP A 109 -1.31 26.55 8.54
CA ASP A 109 -1.43 25.34 7.71
C ASP A 109 -2.15 24.24 8.51
N HIS A 110 -3.35 23.82 8.09
CA HIS A 110 -4.16 22.81 8.77
C HIS A 110 -3.76 21.37 8.43
N ASP A 111 -2.58 20.97 8.91
CA ASP A 111 -1.97 19.68 8.65
C ASP A 111 -2.06 18.73 9.87
N ALA A 112 -2.88 17.69 9.74
CA ALA A 112 -3.06 16.61 10.71
C ALA A 112 -2.21 15.36 10.40
N SER A 113 -1.31 15.44 9.42
CA SER A 113 -0.49 14.29 9.03
C SER A 113 0.56 13.95 10.09
N PHE A 114 1.00 12.69 10.06
CA PHE A 114 1.96 12.15 11.01
C PHE A 114 2.85 11.09 10.36
N THR A 115 3.93 10.74 11.04
CA THR A 115 4.78 9.57 10.75
C THR A 115 4.49 8.44 11.74
N ALA A 116 4.56 7.20 11.29
CA ALA A 116 4.52 6.00 12.14
C ALA A 116 5.77 5.13 11.87
N THR A 117 6.64 5.02 12.85
CA THR A 117 7.94 4.33 12.76
C THR A 117 7.97 3.06 13.62
N PRO A 118 8.76 2.03 13.24
CA PRO A 118 9.63 1.93 12.06
C PRO A 118 8.82 1.71 10.77
N ASP A 119 9.35 2.08 9.59
CA ASP A 119 8.64 1.91 8.30
C ASP A 119 8.22 0.47 8.01
N VAL A 120 9.12 -0.48 8.31
CA VAL A 120 8.85 -1.93 8.33
C VAL A 120 8.87 -2.39 9.79
N ALA A 121 7.78 -3.00 10.25
CA ALA A 121 7.64 -3.49 11.61
C ALA A 121 7.31 -4.99 11.59
N ASN A 122 8.14 -5.80 12.23
CA ASN A 122 7.83 -7.19 12.55
C ASN A 122 7.47 -7.28 14.02
N TYR A 123 6.48 -8.09 14.39
CA TYR A 123 6.10 -8.26 15.79
C TYR A 123 7.12 -9.14 16.55
N PRO A 124 7.29 -8.95 17.87
CA PRO A 124 6.78 -7.81 18.63
C PRO A 124 7.51 -6.52 18.23
N SER A 125 6.76 -5.43 18.11
CA SER A 125 7.30 -4.12 17.72
C SER A 125 6.74 -3.00 18.59
N THR A 126 7.48 -1.89 18.66
CA THR A 126 6.94 -0.65 19.21
C THR A 126 6.74 0.33 18.05
N VAL A 127 5.49 0.69 17.79
CA VAL A 127 5.13 1.69 16.79
C VAL A 127 5.11 3.06 17.46
N THR A 128 5.99 3.95 17.03
CA THR A 128 6.01 5.36 17.48
C THR A 128 5.36 6.23 16.43
N VAL A 129 4.31 6.93 16.83
CA VAL A 129 3.55 7.87 15.99
C VAL A 129 3.89 9.29 16.42
N THR A 130 4.16 10.17 15.46
CA THR A 130 4.54 11.57 15.71
C THR A 130 3.91 12.47 14.65
N SER A 131 3.17 13.49 15.06
CA SER A 131 2.65 14.50 14.13
C SER A 131 3.75 15.30 13.48
N TYR A 132 3.56 15.66 12.20
CA TYR A 132 4.49 16.54 11.51
C TYR A 132 4.48 17.96 12.08
N ARG A 133 3.30 18.43 12.54
CA ARG A 133 3.11 19.79 13.04
C ARG A 133 2.43 19.81 14.40
N ASN A 134 2.75 20.86 15.17
CA ASN A 134 2.25 21.04 16.53
C ASN A 134 2.15 22.52 16.89
N VAL A 135 1.40 23.29 16.09
CA VAL A 135 1.22 24.74 16.28
C VAL A 135 -0.26 25.09 16.26
N GLU A 136 -0.65 26.08 17.07
CA GLU A 136 -2.01 26.65 17.11
C GLU A 136 -3.12 25.60 17.26
N ILE A 137 -2.94 24.62 18.15
CA ILE A 137 -3.90 23.54 18.38
C ILE A 137 -4.78 23.86 19.59
N SER A 138 -6.10 23.87 19.39
CA SER A 138 -7.08 23.98 20.46
C SER A 138 -7.50 22.62 21.02
N GLN A 139 -7.52 21.58 20.19
CA GLN A 139 -7.84 20.21 20.59
C GLN A 139 -7.14 19.20 19.69
N ARG A 140 -6.71 18.08 20.26
CA ARG A 140 -6.14 16.94 19.54
C ARG A 140 -6.78 15.64 20.00
N SER A 141 -7.01 14.73 19.06
CA SER A 141 -7.38 13.35 19.34
C SER A 141 -6.57 12.36 18.50
N TRP A 142 -6.34 11.19 19.08
CA TRP A 142 -5.74 10.04 18.42
C TRP A 142 -6.63 8.82 18.64
N VAL A 143 -6.89 8.09 17.56
CA VAL A 143 -7.58 6.79 17.60
C VAL A 143 -6.71 5.78 16.87
N VAL A 144 -6.47 4.63 17.48
CA VAL A 144 -5.78 3.49 16.86
C VAL A 144 -6.64 2.25 17.01
N THR A 145 -7.00 1.64 15.89
CA THR A 145 -7.73 0.38 15.82
C THR A 145 -6.89 -0.69 15.13
N ASP A 146 -6.98 -1.93 15.56
CA ASP A 146 -6.53 -3.07 14.75
C ASP A 146 -7.68 -3.51 13.84
N GLU A 147 -7.49 -3.39 12.54
CA GLU A 147 -8.51 -3.66 11.52
C GLU A 147 -8.90 -5.14 11.45
N PHE A 148 -8.04 -6.05 11.89
CA PHE A 148 -8.37 -7.49 11.88
C PHE A 148 -9.30 -7.90 13.02
N THR A 149 -9.07 -7.33 14.21
CA THR A 149 -9.83 -7.68 15.42
C THR A 149 -10.94 -6.69 15.74
N GLY A 150 -10.91 -5.50 15.12
CA GLY A 150 -11.75 -4.36 15.47
C GLY A 150 -11.42 -3.75 16.84
N MET A 151 -10.32 -4.17 17.47
CA MET A 151 -9.96 -3.73 18.81
C MET A 151 -9.43 -2.29 18.78
N GLU A 152 -10.01 -1.44 19.62
CA GLU A 152 -9.47 -0.11 19.87
C GLU A 152 -8.26 -0.22 20.82
N LEU A 153 -7.08 0.09 20.30
CA LEU A 153 -5.81 0.04 21.04
C LEU A 153 -5.47 1.36 21.73
N LEU A 154 -5.97 2.47 21.18
CA LEU A 154 -5.81 3.81 21.74
C LEU A 154 -6.99 4.68 21.33
N ASN A 155 -7.51 5.46 22.28
CA ASN A 155 -8.46 6.54 22.01
C ASN A 155 -8.24 7.66 23.02
N THR A 156 -7.78 8.80 22.52
CA THR A 156 -7.46 9.97 23.33
C THR A 156 -8.13 11.19 22.76
N ALA A 157 -8.58 12.08 23.62
CA ALA A 157 -9.04 13.41 23.26
C ALA A 157 -8.59 14.37 24.36
N THR A 158 -7.79 15.36 24.00
CA THR A 158 -7.21 16.32 24.94
C THR A 158 -7.43 17.74 24.46
N ASP A 159 -7.88 18.60 25.38
CA ASP A 159 -7.92 20.04 25.17
C ASP A 159 -6.49 20.61 25.13
N GLY A 160 -6.28 21.63 24.31
CA GLY A 160 -4.96 22.15 23.97
C GLY A 160 -4.17 21.23 23.04
N GLY A 161 -2.88 21.51 22.90
CA GLY A 161 -2.01 20.79 21.95
C GLY A 161 -1.90 19.28 22.16
N GLY A 162 -2.19 18.78 23.36
CA GLY A 162 -2.04 17.36 23.70
C GLY A 162 -0.63 16.81 23.48
N ASP A 163 -0.49 15.48 23.55
CA ASP A 163 0.76 14.83 23.16
C ASP A 163 0.86 14.76 21.63
N SER A 164 1.93 15.34 21.10
CA SER A 164 2.23 15.33 19.66
C SER A 164 2.78 13.99 19.16
N SER A 165 3.07 13.07 20.08
CA SER A 165 3.60 11.75 19.80
C SER A 165 3.22 10.74 20.89
N PHE A 166 3.08 9.47 20.51
CA PHE A 166 2.89 8.36 21.43
C PHE A 166 3.57 7.10 20.86
N SER A 167 3.78 6.09 21.72
CA SER A 167 4.29 4.79 21.33
C SER A 167 3.35 3.68 21.78
N LEU A 168 3.10 2.70 20.92
CA LEU A 168 2.31 1.50 21.21
C LEU A 168 3.19 0.26 21.07
N SER A 169 3.16 -0.61 22.07
CA SER A 169 3.74 -1.95 21.97
C SER A 169 2.73 -2.89 21.35
N ILE A 170 3.11 -3.48 20.22
CA ILE A 170 2.29 -4.40 19.43
C ILE A 170 2.97 -5.77 19.50
N ASP A 171 2.30 -6.73 20.10
CA ASP A 171 2.82 -8.07 20.39
C ASP A 171 2.28 -9.16 19.44
N THR A 172 1.42 -8.79 18.50
CA THR A 172 0.78 -9.66 17.53
C THR A 172 0.81 -9.03 16.13
N ALA A 173 0.73 -9.85 15.08
CA ALA A 173 0.58 -9.32 13.73
C ALA A 173 -0.75 -8.54 13.61
N SER A 174 -0.68 -7.27 13.20
CA SER A 174 -1.80 -6.33 13.23
C SER A 174 -1.78 -5.42 12.00
N LEU A 175 -2.97 -5.01 11.56
CA LEU A 175 -3.13 -3.91 10.60
C LEU A 175 -3.72 -2.72 11.35
N LEU A 176 -2.87 -1.78 11.74
CA LEU A 176 -3.28 -0.64 12.55
C LEU A 176 -3.86 0.46 11.65
N SER A 177 -5.08 0.91 11.94
CA SER A 177 -5.62 2.17 11.43
C SER A 177 -5.39 3.25 12.46
N ILE A 178 -4.48 4.17 12.15
CA ILE A 178 -4.09 5.27 13.03
C ILE A 178 -4.74 6.54 12.50
N THR A 179 -5.53 7.21 13.33
CA THR A 179 -6.23 8.44 12.97
C THR A 179 -5.85 9.57 13.93
N GLN A 180 -5.48 10.71 13.35
CA GLN A 180 -5.34 11.97 14.05
C GLN A 180 -6.48 12.90 13.65
N SER A 181 -7.11 13.55 14.64
CA SER A 181 -7.95 14.72 14.37
C SER A 181 -7.52 15.91 15.23
N ILE A 182 -7.40 17.07 14.60
CA ILE A 182 -6.95 18.34 15.21
C ILE A 182 -8.02 19.41 14.97
N THR A 183 -8.35 20.16 16.02
CA THR A 183 -9.03 21.45 15.94
C THR A 183 -8.01 22.55 16.25
N TYR A 184 -7.96 23.58 15.42
CA TYR A 184 -7.00 24.67 15.54
C TYR A 184 -7.60 25.90 16.24
N THR A 185 -6.76 26.83 16.69
CA THR A 185 -7.18 28.03 17.43
C THR A 185 -8.03 28.99 16.60
N ASP A 186 -7.98 28.90 15.27
CA ASP A 186 -8.86 29.63 14.35
C ASP A 186 -10.23 28.96 14.13
N GLY A 187 -10.44 27.77 14.70
CA GLY A 187 -11.69 27.00 14.65
C GLY A 187 -11.78 25.99 13.51
N GLU A 188 -10.79 25.95 12.61
CA GLU A 188 -10.74 24.94 11.54
C GLU A 188 -10.37 23.56 12.10
N THR A 189 -10.73 22.51 11.36
CA THR A 189 -10.42 21.12 11.73
C THR A 189 -9.73 20.36 10.61
N SER A 190 -8.87 19.43 10.97
CA SER A 190 -8.16 18.55 10.03
C SER A 190 -8.07 17.14 10.60
N THR A 191 -8.30 16.14 9.75
CA THR A 191 -8.24 14.72 10.12
C THR A 191 -7.39 13.98 9.09
N TYR A 192 -6.53 13.09 9.58
CA TYR A 192 -5.69 12.25 8.73
C TYR A 192 -5.65 10.82 9.29
N THR A 193 -5.80 9.84 8.41
CA THR A 193 -5.75 8.41 8.75
C THR A 193 -4.68 7.74 7.91
N SER A 194 -3.87 6.87 8.55
CA SER A 194 -2.88 6.04 7.89
C SER A 194 -2.96 4.61 8.39
N LEU A 195 -2.82 3.65 7.47
CA LEU A 195 -2.67 2.25 7.81
C LEU A 195 -1.20 1.93 8.12
N LYS A 196 -0.97 1.05 9.08
CA LYS A 196 0.35 0.56 9.46
C LYS A 196 0.32 -0.95 9.70
N VAL A 197 1.07 -1.68 8.90
CA VAL A 197 1.28 -3.12 9.08
C VAL A 197 2.37 -3.35 10.13
N VAL A 198 2.06 -4.19 11.11
CA VAL A 198 3.04 -4.84 11.99
C VAL A 198 2.92 -6.33 11.73
N ASP A 199 3.94 -6.93 11.11
CA ASP A 199 3.79 -8.24 10.48
C ASP A 199 4.45 -9.38 11.26
N ASP A 200 4.01 -10.61 11.01
CA ASP A 200 4.86 -11.79 11.17
C ASP A 200 5.33 -12.24 9.82
N LEU A 201 6.57 -12.72 9.76
CA LEU A 201 7.05 -13.39 8.57
C LEU A 201 7.44 -14.81 8.94
N ILE A 202 6.67 -15.78 8.45
CA ILE A 202 7.00 -17.19 8.58
C ILE A 202 7.69 -17.67 7.32
N MET A 203 8.69 -18.54 7.48
CA MET A 203 9.30 -19.26 6.36
C MET A 203 8.63 -20.62 6.22
N LYS A 204 8.02 -20.89 5.07
CA LYS A 204 7.57 -22.21 4.67
C LYS A 204 8.65 -22.89 3.85
N HIS A 205 8.91 -24.15 4.17
CA HIS A 205 9.89 -24.98 3.49
C HIS A 205 9.16 -26.07 2.71
N PHE A 206 9.32 -26.06 1.40
CA PHE A 206 8.71 -27.03 0.50
C PHE A 206 9.79 -27.87 -0.16
N GLU A 207 9.52 -29.17 -0.27
CA GLU A 207 10.30 -30.10 -1.06
C GLU A 207 9.33 -31.05 -1.76
N TRP A 208 9.43 -31.13 -3.09
CA TRP A 208 8.64 -32.07 -3.87
C TRP A 208 9.45 -32.67 -5.00
N ARG A 209 8.93 -33.78 -5.51
CA ARG A 209 9.54 -34.55 -6.60
C ARG A 209 8.67 -34.54 -7.84
N PHE A 210 9.31 -34.61 -9.00
CA PHE A 210 8.66 -34.62 -10.30
C PHE A 210 9.48 -35.42 -11.31
N ARG A 211 8.88 -35.74 -12.45
CA ARG A 211 9.56 -36.45 -13.55
C ARG A 211 10.48 -35.50 -14.33
N GLU A 212 11.77 -35.81 -14.42
CA GLU A 212 12.78 -34.91 -15.04
C GLU A 212 12.89 -35.05 -16.58
N ASP A 213 12.58 -36.23 -17.13
CA ASP A 213 12.76 -36.65 -18.52
C ASP A 213 11.57 -37.50 -18.98
N SER A 214 11.32 -37.50 -20.28
CA SER A 214 10.34 -38.31 -21.00
C SER A 214 10.66 -39.83 -21.02
N LEU A 215 11.92 -40.23 -20.80
CA LEU A 215 12.33 -41.63 -20.74
C LEU A 215 11.92 -42.25 -19.39
N TYR A 216 10.68 -42.73 -19.31
CA TYR A 216 10.16 -43.47 -18.15
C TYR A 216 10.25 -44.99 -18.35
N SER A 217 10.70 -45.70 -17.31
CA SER A 217 10.57 -47.16 -17.17
C SER A 217 10.31 -47.52 -15.71
N PRO A 218 9.51 -48.56 -15.42
CA PRO A 218 9.37 -49.09 -14.05
C PRO A 218 10.71 -49.43 -13.39
N ILE A 219 11.75 -49.74 -14.19
CA ILE A 219 13.10 -49.99 -13.70
C ILE A 219 13.81 -48.69 -13.29
N THR A 220 13.65 -47.59 -14.04
CA THR A 220 14.28 -46.31 -13.68
C THR A 220 13.71 -45.76 -12.38
N ASP A 221 12.42 -45.99 -12.15
CA ASP A 221 11.72 -45.59 -10.93
C ASP A 221 12.26 -46.30 -9.66
N ILE A 222 12.48 -47.62 -9.74
CA ILE A 222 13.09 -48.43 -8.65
C ILE A 222 14.48 -47.90 -8.26
N PHE A 223 15.23 -47.31 -9.20
CA PHE A 223 16.56 -46.76 -8.96
C PHE A 223 16.58 -45.23 -8.75
N SER A 224 15.42 -44.56 -8.68
CA SER A 224 15.32 -43.09 -8.65
C SER A 224 16.02 -42.40 -9.83
N ILE A 225 16.18 -43.10 -10.96
CA ILE A 225 16.63 -42.55 -12.22
C ILE A 225 15.42 -41.82 -12.81
N ASN A 226 15.57 -40.55 -13.22
CA ASN A 226 14.49 -39.67 -13.72
C ASN A 226 13.57 -39.06 -12.62
N ASN A 227 14.14 -38.74 -11.46
CA ASN A 227 13.43 -38.21 -10.29
C ASN A 227 13.99 -36.83 -9.91
N GLY A 228 13.45 -35.78 -10.55
CA GLY A 228 13.80 -34.40 -10.25
C GLY A 228 13.24 -33.98 -8.89
N SER A 229 13.92 -33.08 -8.19
CA SER A 229 13.40 -32.48 -6.96
C SER A 229 13.65 -30.98 -6.93
N ILE A 230 12.69 -30.25 -6.34
CA ILE A 230 12.82 -28.84 -6.04
C ILE A 230 12.69 -28.66 -4.54
N LYS A 231 13.58 -27.82 -3.99
CA LYS A 231 13.48 -27.28 -2.63
C LYS A 231 13.20 -25.81 -2.76
N TRP A 232 12.22 -25.33 -2.00
CA TRP A 232 11.74 -23.98 -2.13
C TRP A 232 11.35 -23.41 -0.77
N ASP A 233 11.97 -22.28 -0.44
CA ASP A 233 11.67 -21.52 0.78
C ASP A 233 10.82 -20.31 0.40
N VAL A 234 9.63 -20.22 1.00
CA VAL A 234 8.68 -19.13 0.73
C VAL A 234 8.42 -18.38 2.03
N GLN A 235 8.67 -17.07 2.02
CA GLN A 235 8.33 -16.20 3.14
C GLN A 235 6.88 -15.74 3.01
N LEU A 236 6.06 -16.01 4.04
CA LEU A 236 4.65 -15.62 4.07
C LEU A 236 4.40 -14.62 5.20
N SER A 237 3.55 -13.65 4.90
CA SER A 237 3.11 -12.58 5.79
C SER A 237 1.85 -12.98 6.57
N GLN A 238 1.84 -12.80 7.89
CA GLN A 238 0.64 -13.08 8.68
C GLN A 238 -0.48 -12.08 8.37
N THR A 239 -0.14 -10.83 8.08
CA THR A 239 -1.15 -9.83 7.68
C THR A 239 -1.78 -10.17 6.32
N TRP A 240 -1.03 -10.75 5.38
CA TRP A 240 -1.59 -11.30 4.15
C TRP A 240 -2.58 -12.44 4.42
N TYR A 241 -2.23 -13.37 5.32
CA TYR A 241 -3.15 -14.43 5.76
C TYR A 241 -4.40 -13.89 6.45
N ASN A 242 -4.27 -12.93 7.37
CA ASN A 242 -5.42 -12.32 8.05
C ASN A 242 -6.33 -11.55 7.09
N ASN A 243 -5.76 -10.89 6.07
CA ASN A 243 -6.56 -10.28 5.00
C ASN A 243 -7.37 -11.32 4.24
N ALA A 244 -6.79 -12.48 3.95
CA ALA A 244 -7.51 -13.58 3.32
C ALA A 244 -8.66 -14.06 4.20
N LEU A 245 -8.44 -14.28 5.50
CA LEU A 245 -9.50 -14.66 6.45
C LEU A 245 -10.68 -13.66 6.48
N ASN A 246 -10.39 -12.37 6.34
CA ASN A 246 -11.40 -11.30 6.33
C ASN A 246 -12.04 -11.06 4.94
N SER A 247 -11.73 -11.89 3.95
CA SER A 247 -12.34 -11.81 2.62
C SER A 247 -13.88 -11.89 2.71
N PRO A 248 -14.62 -11.04 1.97
CA PRO A 248 -16.09 -11.07 1.95
C PRO A 248 -16.65 -12.23 1.10
N LEU A 249 -15.79 -13.08 0.52
CA LEU A 249 -16.24 -14.22 -0.27
C LEU A 249 -17.02 -15.22 0.60
N PRO A 250 -18.14 -15.76 0.09
CA PRO A 250 -18.89 -16.77 0.81
C PRO A 250 -18.06 -18.06 0.91
N ARG A 251 -17.83 -18.56 2.13
CA ARG A 251 -16.94 -19.70 2.37
C ARG A 251 -17.62 -21.07 2.26
N ASP A 252 -18.92 -21.11 2.08
CA ASP A 252 -19.70 -22.34 2.00
C ASP A 252 -20.03 -22.63 0.52
N GLY A 253 -19.73 -23.83 0.04
CA GLY A 253 -19.92 -24.25 -1.35
C GLY A 253 -21.37 -24.17 -1.84
N THR A 254 -22.35 -24.29 -0.94
CA THR A 254 -23.77 -24.19 -1.29
C THR A 254 -24.19 -22.78 -1.74
N ILE A 255 -23.42 -21.76 -1.35
CA ILE A 255 -23.68 -20.34 -1.65
C ILE A 255 -22.59 -19.71 -2.52
N ALA A 256 -21.44 -20.37 -2.68
CA ALA A 256 -20.29 -19.86 -3.41
C ALA A 256 -20.26 -20.28 -4.90
N ASP A 257 -21.19 -21.12 -5.34
CA ASP A 257 -21.21 -21.77 -6.65
C ASP A 257 -21.02 -20.82 -7.87
N ASP A 258 -21.64 -19.63 -7.86
CA ASP A 258 -21.50 -18.63 -8.93
C ASP A 258 -20.24 -17.76 -8.81
N LYS A 259 -19.44 -17.97 -7.75
CA LYS A 259 -18.24 -17.20 -7.39
C LYS A 259 -16.97 -18.04 -7.37
N MET A 260 -17.00 -19.28 -7.86
CA MET A 260 -15.84 -20.18 -7.84
C MET A 260 -14.58 -19.61 -8.47
N GLY A 261 -14.70 -18.89 -9.59
CA GLY A 261 -13.55 -18.21 -10.19
C GLY A 261 -12.87 -17.19 -9.26
N ASN A 262 -13.60 -16.58 -8.32
CA ASN A 262 -13.05 -15.56 -7.41
C ASN A 262 -12.12 -16.15 -6.33
N PHE A 263 -12.15 -17.47 -6.11
CA PHE A 263 -11.18 -18.15 -5.24
C PHE A 263 -9.85 -18.39 -5.94
N VAL A 264 -9.81 -18.26 -7.28
CA VAL A 264 -8.55 -18.35 -8.04
C VAL A 264 -7.88 -16.97 -8.09
N THR A 265 -7.07 -16.68 -7.07
CA THR A 265 -6.41 -15.39 -6.89
C THR A 265 -5.09 -15.29 -7.66
N SER A 266 -5.10 -15.50 -8.99
CA SER A 266 -3.88 -15.45 -9.82
C SER A 266 -3.25 -14.06 -9.91
N ASP A 267 -4.01 -13.02 -9.59
CA ASP A 267 -3.54 -11.64 -9.57
C ASP A 267 -2.89 -11.21 -8.25
N ASP A 268 -2.99 -12.03 -7.19
CA ASP A 268 -2.39 -11.78 -5.89
C ASP A 268 -0.85 -11.64 -6.01
N PRO A 269 -0.23 -10.62 -5.38
CA PRO A 269 1.22 -10.39 -5.51
C PRO A 269 2.11 -11.55 -5.04
N VAL A 270 1.71 -12.26 -3.98
CA VAL A 270 2.43 -13.43 -3.46
C VAL A 270 2.31 -14.58 -4.45
N ILE A 271 1.10 -14.83 -4.97
CA ILE A 271 0.87 -15.86 -6.00
C ILE A 271 1.64 -15.56 -7.29
N LYS A 272 1.68 -14.30 -7.74
CA LYS A 272 2.49 -13.88 -8.90
C LYS A 272 3.98 -14.08 -8.69
N GLN A 273 4.49 -13.75 -7.51
CA GLN A 273 5.89 -13.97 -7.17
C GLN A 273 6.21 -15.48 -7.16
N MET A 274 5.34 -16.28 -6.56
CA MET A 274 5.44 -17.73 -6.55
C MET A 274 5.42 -18.33 -7.96
N ALA A 275 4.50 -17.88 -8.82
CA ALA A 275 4.41 -18.29 -10.22
C ALA A 275 5.66 -17.92 -11.03
N TYR A 276 6.24 -16.75 -10.78
CA TYR A 276 7.51 -16.34 -11.39
C TYR A 276 8.64 -17.29 -10.99
N GLU A 277 8.77 -17.64 -9.72
CA GLU A 277 9.80 -18.56 -9.21
C GLU A 277 9.62 -19.99 -9.74
N LEU A 278 8.38 -20.48 -9.77
CA LEU A 278 8.05 -21.77 -10.40
C LEU A 278 8.40 -21.79 -11.89
N SER A 279 8.18 -20.67 -12.61
CA SER A 279 8.59 -20.53 -14.02
C SER A 279 10.11 -20.59 -14.18
N MET A 280 10.88 -20.07 -13.22
CA MET A 280 12.34 -20.18 -13.20
C MET A 280 12.79 -21.62 -12.98
N PHE A 281 12.21 -22.34 -12.02
CA PHE A 281 12.52 -23.75 -11.75
C PHE A 281 12.21 -24.65 -12.96
N THR A 282 11.16 -24.33 -13.70
CA THR A 282 10.66 -25.11 -14.85
C THR A 282 11.07 -24.53 -16.21
N SER A 283 12.04 -23.62 -16.24
CA SER A 283 12.46 -22.88 -17.45
C SER A 283 12.97 -23.78 -18.59
N LYS A 284 13.45 -24.99 -18.27
CA LYS A 284 13.94 -25.98 -19.25
C LYS A 284 12.90 -27.03 -19.64
N MET A 285 11.73 -27.03 -19.01
CA MET A 285 10.66 -28.00 -19.25
C MET A 285 9.78 -27.53 -20.43
N ASN A 286 9.19 -28.49 -21.15
CA ASN A 286 8.06 -28.20 -22.02
C ASN A 286 6.81 -27.86 -21.17
N ASP A 287 5.74 -27.40 -21.79
CA ASP A 287 4.56 -26.92 -21.07
C ASP A 287 3.88 -28.01 -20.22
N ILE A 288 3.72 -29.22 -20.76
CA ILE A 288 3.07 -30.32 -20.02
C ILE A 288 3.89 -30.77 -18.81
N ASP A 289 5.21 -30.86 -18.93
CA ASP A 289 6.10 -31.22 -17.81
C ASP A 289 6.17 -30.08 -16.77
N ARG A 290 6.13 -28.81 -17.21
CA ARG A 290 6.02 -27.64 -16.33
C ARG A 290 4.75 -27.68 -15.49
N VAL A 291 3.59 -27.86 -16.12
CA VAL A 291 2.30 -27.92 -15.39
C VAL A 291 2.27 -29.13 -14.46
N ASN A 292 2.77 -30.29 -14.89
CA ASN A 292 2.89 -31.46 -14.01
C ASN A 292 3.80 -31.21 -12.81
N CYS A 293 4.94 -30.53 -12.99
CA CYS A 293 5.84 -30.18 -11.89
C CYS A 293 5.15 -29.32 -10.83
N VAL A 294 4.32 -28.35 -11.24
CA VAL A 294 3.54 -27.51 -10.32
C VAL A 294 2.37 -28.28 -9.71
N LEU A 295 1.75 -29.20 -10.45
CA LEU A 295 0.72 -30.08 -9.91
C LEU A 295 1.30 -30.97 -8.79
N LYS A 296 2.53 -31.46 -8.98
CA LYS A 296 3.25 -32.24 -7.95
C LYS A 296 3.58 -31.43 -6.71
N PHE A 297 3.87 -30.14 -6.86
CA PHE A 297 4.05 -29.25 -5.72
C PHE A 297 2.79 -29.26 -4.84
N VAL A 298 1.61 -29.05 -5.43
CA VAL A 298 0.36 -29.02 -4.65
C VAL A 298 0.04 -30.41 -4.05
N GLN A 299 0.11 -31.47 -4.85
CA GLN A 299 -0.18 -32.85 -4.40
C GLN A 299 0.72 -33.33 -3.24
N GLN A 300 1.98 -32.92 -3.20
CA GLN A 300 2.96 -33.45 -2.24
C GLN A 300 3.18 -32.54 -1.02
N CYS A 301 3.02 -31.23 -1.18
CA CYS A 301 3.35 -30.27 -0.14
C CYS A 301 2.18 -29.91 0.78
N PHE A 302 0.94 -30.26 0.42
CA PHE A 302 -0.25 -29.92 1.18
C PHE A 302 -1.06 -31.19 1.48
N PRO A 303 -0.98 -31.71 2.72
CA PRO A 303 -1.75 -32.87 3.14
C PRO A 303 -3.26 -32.56 3.14
N TYR A 304 -4.06 -33.58 2.84
CA TYR A 304 -5.52 -33.49 2.90
C TYR A 304 -6.00 -33.29 4.35
N GLN A 305 -6.88 -32.32 4.58
CA GLN A 305 -7.60 -32.15 5.83
C GLN A 305 -9.03 -31.72 5.56
N TYR A 306 -10.01 -32.51 6.01
CA TYR A 306 -11.42 -32.12 5.97
C TYR A 306 -11.69 -30.84 6.77
N ASP A 307 -12.60 -30.00 6.27
CA ASP A 307 -13.00 -28.77 6.96
C ASP A 307 -13.60 -28.98 8.33
N ILE A 308 -14.31 -30.09 8.56
CA ILE A 308 -14.86 -30.38 9.88
C ILE A 308 -13.76 -30.57 10.93
N ASP A 309 -12.60 -31.11 10.53
CA ASP A 309 -11.45 -31.31 11.39
C ASP A 309 -10.57 -30.06 11.49
N GLY A 310 -10.53 -29.24 10.44
CA GLY A 310 -9.71 -28.02 10.37
C GLY A 310 -10.41 -26.76 10.90
N LYS A 311 -11.61 -26.48 10.39
CA LYS A 311 -12.40 -25.26 10.61
C LYS A 311 -13.61 -25.49 11.53
N GLY A 312 -13.98 -26.74 11.80
CA GLY A 312 -15.11 -27.08 12.68
C GLY A 312 -16.48 -26.86 12.03
N VAL A 313 -16.51 -26.68 10.71
CA VAL A 313 -17.71 -26.54 9.89
C VAL A 313 -17.72 -27.62 8.81
N ILE A 314 -18.89 -27.89 8.21
CA ILE A 314 -19.00 -28.96 7.20
C ILE A 314 -18.23 -28.62 5.92
N ASP A 315 -18.18 -27.34 5.57
CA ASP A 315 -17.63 -26.83 4.31
C ASP A 315 -17.05 -25.42 4.53
N TYR A 316 -15.83 -25.18 4.09
CA TYR A 316 -15.08 -23.93 4.21
C TYR A 316 -14.03 -23.77 3.10
N TYR A 317 -14.39 -23.03 2.08
CA TYR A 317 -13.51 -22.76 0.95
C TYR A 317 -12.42 -21.77 1.33
N LYS A 318 -11.17 -22.23 1.35
CA LYS A 318 -10.01 -21.39 1.64
C LYS A 318 -9.56 -20.63 0.39
N LEU A 319 -9.04 -19.44 0.61
CA LEU A 319 -8.24 -18.76 -0.41
C LEU A 319 -6.85 -19.40 -0.48
N PRO A 320 -6.15 -19.34 -1.62
CA PRO A 320 -4.77 -19.84 -1.76
C PRO A 320 -3.82 -19.37 -0.65
N ALA A 321 -4.01 -18.14 -0.16
CA ALA A 321 -3.26 -17.58 0.96
C ALA A 321 -3.41 -18.38 2.27
N GLU A 322 -4.62 -18.84 2.56
CA GLU A 322 -4.91 -19.67 3.73
C GLU A 322 -4.34 -21.07 3.56
N THR A 323 -4.49 -21.70 2.39
CA THR A 323 -3.89 -23.02 2.10
C THR A 323 -2.37 -22.99 2.26
N LEU A 324 -1.72 -21.94 1.75
CA LEU A 324 -0.27 -21.73 1.89
C LEU A 324 0.17 -21.48 3.33
N TRP A 325 -0.58 -20.65 4.07
CA TRP A 325 -0.29 -20.33 5.46
C TRP A 325 -0.49 -21.52 6.39
N GLU A 326 -1.62 -22.21 6.28
CA GLU A 326 -1.97 -23.36 7.12
C GLU A 326 -1.21 -24.63 6.69
N GLY A 327 -0.81 -24.73 5.42
CA GLY A 327 -0.04 -25.83 4.86
C GLY A 327 -0.85 -27.10 4.62
N LYS A 328 -2.17 -26.96 4.40
CA LYS A 328 -3.15 -28.06 4.26
C LYS A 328 -4.50 -27.54 3.77
N GLY A 329 -5.28 -28.42 3.18
CA GLY A 329 -6.64 -28.15 2.72
C GLY A 329 -7.30 -29.44 2.23
N ASP A 330 -8.50 -29.35 1.71
CA ASP A 330 -9.20 -30.45 1.05
C ASP A 330 -9.32 -30.20 -0.46
N CYS A 331 -10.46 -30.55 -1.08
CA CYS A 331 -10.48 -30.73 -2.52
C CYS A 331 -10.41 -29.44 -3.32
N GLU A 332 -11.27 -28.51 -2.98
CA GLU A 332 -11.37 -27.19 -3.54
C GLU A 332 -10.17 -26.32 -3.18
N ASP A 333 -9.64 -26.43 -1.96
CA ASP A 333 -8.49 -25.64 -1.50
C ASP A 333 -7.26 -25.88 -2.37
N HIS A 334 -6.97 -27.16 -2.63
CA HIS A 334 -5.88 -27.57 -3.50
C HIS A 334 -6.16 -27.18 -4.96
N ALA A 335 -7.39 -27.30 -5.44
CA ALA A 335 -7.77 -26.90 -6.78
C ALA A 335 -7.60 -25.38 -6.99
N PHE A 336 -8.04 -24.55 -6.04
CA PHE A 336 -7.89 -23.09 -6.06
C PHE A 336 -6.42 -22.68 -6.04
N LEU A 337 -5.60 -23.27 -5.15
CA LEU A 337 -4.16 -22.98 -5.09
C LEU A 337 -3.46 -23.35 -6.41
N PHE A 338 -3.69 -24.56 -6.91
CA PHE A 338 -3.09 -25.01 -8.17
C PHE A 338 -3.52 -24.14 -9.35
N ALA A 339 -4.82 -23.89 -9.50
CA ALA A 339 -5.37 -23.04 -10.56
C ALA A 339 -4.79 -21.61 -10.50
N SER A 340 -4.61 -21.05 -9.30
CA SER A 340 -4.08 -19.70 -9.12
C SER A 340 -2.64 -19.59 -9.58
N LEU A 341 -1.80 -20.57 -9.22
CA LEU A 341 -0.40 -20.62 -9.63
C LEU A 341 -0.28 -20.79 -11.15
N ILE A 342 -1.01 -21.75 -11.74
CA ILE A 342 -0.93 -22.05 -13.17
C ILE A 342 -1.47 -20.90 -14.03
N LYS A 343 -2.56 -20.26 -13.61
CA LYS A 343 -3.11 -19.08 -14.28
C LYS A 343 -2.13 -17.91 -14.20
N ALA A 344 -1.51 -17.69 -13.04
CA ALA A 344 -0.46 -16.66 -12.89
C ALA A 344 0.81 -16.94 -13.72
N MET A 345 1.09 -18.22 -14.03
CA MET A 345 2.15 -18.63 -14.97
C MET A 345 1.76 -18.44 -16.45
N GLY A 346 0.50 -18.05 -16.74
CA GLY A 346 0.03 -17.69 -18.07
C GLY A 346 -0.72 -18.79 -18.83
N TYR A 347 -1.15 -19.86 -18.16
CA TYR A 347 -2.00 -20.90 -18.77
C TYR A 347 -3.47 -20.63 -18.48
N ASP A 348 -4.35 -20.97 -19.43
CA ASP A 348 -5.79 -20.90 -19.18
C ASP A 348 -6.22 -22.07 -18.29
N VAL A 349 -7.07 -21.76 -17.31
CA VAL A 349 -7.56 -22.73 -16.33
C VAL A 349 -9.08 -22.67 -16.19
N VAL A 350 -9.66 -23.78 -15.73
CA VAL A 350 -11.04 -23.89 -15.26
C VAL A 350 -11.06 -24.68 -13.95
N LEU A 351 -12.17 -24.63 -13.23
CA LEU A 351 -12.43 -25.53 -12.12
C LEU A 351 -13.49 -26.56 -12.51
N TYR A 352 -13.39 -27.76 -11.97
CA TYR A 352 -14.30 -28.86 -12.20
C TYR A 352 -15.03 -29.25 -10.93
N GLY A 353 -16.36 -29.29 -11.01
CA GLY A 353 -17.19 -30.02 -10.05
C GLY A 353 -17.28 -31.47 -10.48
N VAL A 354 -16.94 -32.38 -9.57
CA VAL A 354 -16.76 -33.80 -9.84
C VAL A 354 -17.62 -34.60 -8.87
N GLU A 355 -18.27 -35.64 -9.40
CA GLU A 355 -18.96 -36.64 -8.59
C GLU A 355 -18.18 -37.95 -8.62
N PHE A 356 -18.01 -38.56 -7.45
CA PHE A 356 -17.35 -39.85 -7.29
C PHE A 356 -18.37 -40.96 -7.03
N TYR A 357 -18.39 -41.96 -7.90
CA TYR A 357 -19.30 -43.10 -7.84
C TYR A 357 -18.58 -44.41 -7.51
N ASP A 358 -19.25 -45.27 -6.74
CA ASP A 358 -18.79 -46.64 -6.49
C ASP A 358 -19.03 -47.55 -7.72
N GLN A 359 -18.53 -48.78 -7.65
CA GLN A 359 -18.69 -49.79 -8.71
C GLN A 359 -20.16 -50.19 -8.99
N ASN A 360 -21.10 -49.85 -8.11
CA ASN A 360 -22.53 -50.08 -8.25
C ASN A 360 -23.29 -48.82 -8.70
N ASN A 361 -22.57 -47.77 -9.13
CA ASN A 361 -23.12 -46.49 -9.56
C ASN A 361 -23.88 -45.75 -8.44
N VAL A 362 -23.44 -45.91 -7.19
CA VAL A 362 -23.91 -45.13 -6.04
C VAL A 362 -22.96 -43.94 -5.83
N LEU A 363 -23.52 -42.74 -5.74
CA LEU A 363 -22.76 -41.53 -5.43
C LEU A 363 -22.15 -41.65 -4.03
N ILE A 364 -20.83 -41.57 -3.94
CA ILE A 364 -20.08 -41.63 -2.68
C ILE A 364 -19.85 -40.22 -2.14
N SER A 365 -19.35 -39.31 -2.97
CA SER A 365 -18.98 -37.95 -2.57
C SER A 365 -18.96 -37.01 -3.77
N GLU A 366 -19.08 -35.73 -3.49
CA GLU A 366 -18.67 -34.65 -4.37
C GLU A 366 -17.17 -34.37 -4.18
N HIS A 367 -16.53 -33.79 -5.19
CA HIS A 367 -15.10 -33.49 -5.25
C HIS A 367 -14.85 -32.28 -6.16
N MET A 368 -13.74 -31.57 -5.95
CA MET A 368 -13.31 -30.47 -6.82
C MET A 368 -11.91 -30.74 -7.39
N ALA A 369 -11.74 -30.36 -8.66
CA ALA A 369 -10.46 -30.44 -9.36
C ALA A 369 -10.25 -29.22 -10.25
N ALA A 370 -9.08 -29.12 -10.88
CA ALA A 370 -8.79 -28.08 -11.86
C ALA A 370 -8.74 -28.66 -13.28
N GLY A 371 -8.87 -27.79 -14.27
CA GLY A 371 -8.61 -28.08 -15.67
C GLY A 371 -7.63 -27.08 -16.25
N VAL A 372 -6.68 -27.54 -17.07
CA VAL A 372 -5.66 -26.65 -17.67
C VAL A 372 -5.61 -26.83 -19.17
N ALA A 373 -5.66 -25.73 -19.92
CA ALA A 373 -5.35 -25.71 -21.33
C ALA A 373 -3.83 -25.66 -21.52
N VAL A 374 -3.25 -26.79 -21.92
CA VAL A 374 -1.79 -26.95 -22.00
C VAL A 374 -1.37 -27.70 -23.27
N PRO A 375 -0.37 -27.19 -24.03
CA PRO A 375 0.21 -27.93 -25.14
C PRO A 375 0.81 -29.27 -24.70
N GLY A 376 0.53 -30.34 -25.46
CA GLY A 376 1.03 -31.68 -25.16
C GLY A 376 0.23 -32.45 -24.10
N GLY A 377 -0.91 -31.90 -23.64
CA GLY A 377 -1.83 -32.61 -22.77
C GLY A 377 -2.38 -33.91 -23.40
N THR A 378 -2.52 -34.95 -22.59
CA THR A 378 -3.07 -36.27 -22.98
C THR A 378 -4.01 -36.77 -21.89
N GLY A 379 -4.96 -37.64 -22.23
CA GLY A 379 -5.91 -38.19 -21.25
C GLY A 379 -7.26 -37.48 -21.29
N TYR A 380 -7.92 -37.39 -20.14
CA TYR A 380 -9.24 -36.77 -20.03
C TYR A 380 -9.17 -35.24 -20.10
N PHE A 381 -10.09 -34.64 -20.86
CA PHE A 381 -10.30 -33.21 -20.95
C PHE A 381 -11.77 -32.89 -21.21
N THR A 382 -12.19 -31.67 -20.91
CA THR A 382 -13.41 -31.08 -21.46
C THR A 382 -13.05 -30.02 -22.50
N THR A 383 -13.96 -29.76 -23.44
CA THR A 383 -13.76 -28.72 -24.47
C THR A 383 -14.73 -27.57 -24.23
N ILE A 384 -14.18 -26.36 -24.08
CA ILE A 384 -14.94 -25.11 -23.90
C ILE A 384 -14.47 -24.14 -24.96
N ASP A 385 -15.40 -23.64 -25.77
CA ASP A 385 -15.10 -22.70 -26.88
C ASP A 385 -13.96 -23.14 -27.81
N GLY A 386 -13.83 -24.46 -28.02
CA GLY A 386 -12.81 -25.06 -28.87
C GLY A 386 -11.44 -25.26 -28.21
N VAL A 387 -11.30 -24.94 -26.92
CA VAL A 387 -10.09 -25.13 -26.12
C VAL A 387 -10.26 -26.38 -25.24
N ASN A 388 -9.25 -27.26 -25.24
CA ASN A 388 -9.25 -28.46 -24.41
C ASN A 388 -8.60 -28.19 -23.05
N TYR A 389 -9.37 -28.39 -21.98
CA TYR A 389 -8.92 -28.26 -20.60
C TYR A 389 -8.72 -29.64 -19.99
N TYR A 390 -7.48 -30.07 -19.83
CA TYR A 390 -7.12 -31.38 -19.31
C TYR A 390 -7.30 -31.43 -17.79
N TYR A 391 -7.84 -32.54 -17.28
CA TYR A 391 -8.15 -32.71 -15.86
C TYR A 391 -6.88 -32.77 -14.99
N CYS A 392 -6.88 -32.05 -13.88
CA CYS A 392 -5.76 -31.97 -12.95
C CYS A 392 -6.25 -32.28 -11.53
N GLU A 393 -5.91 -33.45 -11.04
CA GLU A 393 -6.23 -33.88 -9.67
C GLU A 393 -5.26 -33.26 -8.66
N ALA A 394 -5.61 -32.15 -8.03
CA ALA A 394 -4.69 -31.46 -7.11
C ALA A 394 -4.55 -32.16 -5.74
N THR A 395 -5.47 -33.07 -5.40
CA THR A 395 -5.60 -33.64 -4.05
C THR A 395 -5.04 -35.04 -3.88
N PHE A 396 -4.43 -35.57 -4.95
CA PHE A 396 -3.98 -36.94 -4.98
C PHE A 396 -2.89 -37.20 -3.92
N GLU A 397 -3.22 -37.94 -2.86
CA GLU A 397 -2.27 -38.25 -1.79
C GLU A 397 -1.16 -39.16 -2.30
N THR A 398 0.08 -38.68 -2.31
CA THR A 398 1.22 -39.49 -2.77
C THR A 398 1.77 -40.42 -1.70
N SER A 399 1.73 -41.74 -1.92
CA SER A 399 2.56 -42.71 -1.19
C SER A 399 3.93 -42.88 -1.86
N VAL A 400 4.83 -43.60 -1.18
CA VAL A 400 6.29 -43.46 -1.21
C VAL A 400 7.01 -43.73 -2.56
N THR A 401 6.32 -44.07 -3.66
CA THR A 401 6.96 -44.61 -4.89
C THR A 401 6.57 -43.98 -6.24
N TRP A 402 5.98 -42.78 -6.35
CA TRP A 402 5.31 -42.42 -7.62
C TRP A 402 5.09 -40.93 -7.93
N TYR A 403 6.17 -40.17 -8.14
CA TYR A 403 6.08 -38.81 -8.74
C TYR A 403 5.49 -38.78 -10.18
N ASN A 404 4.99 -39.90 -10.71
CA ASN A 404 4.42 -40.09 -12.05
C ASN A 404 2.90 -40.34 -12.08
N ASP A 405 2.25 -40.67 -10.96
CA ASP A 405 0.81 -40.96 -10.93
C ASP A 405 0.00 -39.67 -10.79
N ALA A 406 -1.22 -39.61 -11.34
CA ALA A 406 -2.05 -38.40 -11.35
C ALA A 406 -1.38 -37.16 -11.99
N ASN A 407 -0.77 -37.36 -13.17
CA ASN A 407 -0.38 -36.27 -14.06
C ASN A 407 -1.60 -35.66 -14.76
N VAL A 408 -1.42 -34.48 -15.36
CA VAL A 408 -2.42 -33.80 -16.19
C VAL A 408 -3.08 -34.79 -17.16
N GLY A 409 -4.41 -34.82 -17.11
CA GLY A 409 -5.32 -35.69 -17.86
C GLY A 409 -5.62 -37.05 -17.23
N TYR A 410 -5.04 -37.37 -16.08
CA TYR A 410 -5.43 -38.55 -15.30
C TYR A 410 -6.72 -38.28 -14.51
N LEU A 411 -7.83 -38.86 -14.97
CA LEU A 411 -9.10 -38.89 -14.22
C LEU A 411 -9.19 -40.22 -13.46
N PRO A 412 -9.30 -40.21 -12.11
CA PRO A 412 -9.46 -41.44 -11.32
C PRO A 412 -10.71 -42.24 -11.73
N THR A 413 -10.64 -43.56 -11.59
CA THR A 413 -11.79 -44.43 -11.87
C THR A 413 -12.98 -44.08 -10.97
N GLY A 414 -14.17 -43.95 -11.55
CA GLY A 414 -15.41 -43.60 -10.84
C GLY A 414 -15.67 -42.10 -10.72
N TYR A 415 -14.72 -41.25 -11.13
CA TYR A 415 -14.90 -39.80 -11.14
C TYR A 415 -15.60 -39.37 -12.42
N VAL A 416 -16.58 -38.48 -12.29
CA VAL A 416 -17.34 -37.92 -13.40
C VAL A 416 -17.37 -36.40 -13.25
N VAL A 417 -16.82 -35.67 -14.22
CA VAL A 417 -16.97 -34.21 -14.27
C VAL A 417 -18.41 -33.88 -14.64
N VAL A 418 -19.12 -33.23 -13.72
CA VAL A 418 -20.53 -32.85 -13.89
C VAL A 418 -20.70 -31.36 -14.11
N LYS A 419 -19.70 -30.56 -13.75
CA LYS A 419 -19.74 -29.10 -13.86
C LYS A 419 -18.38 -28.51 -14.17
N THR A 420 -18.40 -27.37 -14.85
CA THR A 420 -17.20 -26.58 -15.14
C THR A 420 -17.44 -25.12 -14.81
N PHE A 421 -16.52 -24.52 -14.07
CA PHE A 421 -16.56 -23.12 -13.67
C PHE A 421 -15.46 -22.35 -14.41
N ALA A 422 -15.85 -21.22 -15.00
CA ALA A 422 -14.90 -20.29 -15.59
C ALA A 422 -14.14 -19.54 -14.49
N VAL A 423 -12.91 -19.17 -14.81
CA VAL A 423 -11.95 -18.56 -13.89
C VAL A 423 -11.33 -17.32 -14.52
#